data_AF-A0A7V6P0F5-F1
#
_entry.id   AF-A0A7V6P0F5-F1
#
_cell.length_a   1.000
_cell.length_b   1.000
_cell.length_c   1.000
_cell.angle_alpha   90.00
_cell.angle_beta   90.00
_cell.angle_gamma   90.00
#
_symmetry.space_group_name_H-M   'P 1'
#
loop_
_entity.id
_entity.type
_entity.pdbx_description
1 polymer ?
#
loop_
_entity_poly.entity_id
_entity_poly.type
_entity_poly.pdbx_seq_one_letter_code
_entity_poly.pdbx_strand_id
1 'polypeptide(L)'
;MKHILYFRKIIITFTISVIFLLSICACTQNEGGKSTESLSIGSPDEAATPVSSEKLPEYTESDTPANLAALNSYKAVLLGNAGFLETSIMKTLNINQLNQAVSSDSTVNVEATRFAVMDLDNDGVMDVILWLSVNGLDDYGTEILHYQNGVVYGYVMWFRAFNQLKTDRTFSFSSGAMDNGFGTIAFTDKSYSINKITYSQSSYDSNNNLTVTFFVNNKEATQNEFDSAIQNQSEKPDAAWYDLTEDNIESVLNAL
;
A
#
# COMPACT_ATOMS: atom_id res chain seq x y z
N MET A 1 0.25 17.49 -34.56
CA MET A 1 -0.59 16.28 -34.68
C MET A 1 -0.89 15.78 -33.29
N LYS A 2 -2.18 15.57 -33.01
CA LYS A 2 -2.74 15.29 -31.69
C LYS A 2 -2.40 13.86 -31.27
N HIS A 3 -1.68 13.67 -30.16
CA HIS A 3 -1.75 12.45 -29.37
C HIS A 3 -2.56 12.75 -28.12
N ILE A 4 -3.87 12.56 -28.27
CA ILE A 4 -4.83 12.44 -27.18
C ILE A 4 -4.60 11.04 -26.61
N LEU A 5 -3.98 10.94 -25.43
CA LEU A 5 -3.94 9.68 -24.68
C LEU A 5 -5.26 9.53 -23.95
N TYR A 6 -5.88 8.39 -24.24
CA TYR A 6 -7.27 8.08 -24.10
C TYR A 6 -7.44 7.35 -22.75
N PHE A 7 -7.56 8.07 -21.64
CA PHE A 7 -8.02 7.46 -20.39
C PHE A 7 -9.53 7.22 -20.48
N ARG A 8 -9.90 6.13 -21.14
CA ARG A 8 -11.27 5.61 -21.12
C ARG A 8 -11.48 4.89 -19.80
N LYS A 9 -12.43 5.41 -19.02
CA LYS A 9 -13.15 4.75 -17.93
C LYS A 9 -13.17 3.23 -18.07
N ILE A 10 -12.37 2.54 -17.26
CA ILE A 10 -12.50 1.10 -17.08
C ILE A 10 -13.59 0.90 -16.03
N ILE A 11 -14.80 0.58 -16.48
CA ILE A 11 -15.83 0.00 -15.62
C ILE A 11 -15.41 -1.45 -15.39
N ILE A 12 -14.75 -1.73 -14.26
CA ILE A 12 -14.40 -3.10 -13.87
C ILE A 12 -15.66 -3.75 -13.31
N THR A 13 -16.26 -4.65 -14.08
CA THR A 13 -17.27 -5.59 -13.58
C THR A 13 -16.55 -6.69 -12.81
N PHE A 14 -16.79 -6.79 -11.50
CA PHE A 14 -16.29 -7.88 -10.66
C PHE A 14 -16.94 -9.21 -11.06
N THR A 15 -16.17 -10.13 -11.63
CA THR A 15 -16.55 -11.54 -11.73
C THR A 15 -15.72 -12.35 -10.74
N ILE A 16 -16.36 -12.72 -9.64
CA ILE A 16 -15.84 -13.68 -8.66
C ILE A 16 -15.83 -15.06 -9.34
N SER A 17 -14.66 -15.58 -9.68
CA SER A 17 -14.49 -16.97 -10.10
C SER A 17 -13.99 -17.79 -8.91
N VAL A 18 -14.91 -18.37 -8.14
CA VAL A 18 -14.61 -19.44 -7.19
C VAL A 18 -14.47 -20.73 -8.01
N ILE A 19 -13.24 -21.17 -8.25
CA ILE A 19 -12.98 -22.51 -8.78
C ILE A 19 -12.74 -23.45 -7.60
N PHE A 20 -13.71 -24.36 -7.44
CA PHE A 20 -13.68 -25.57 -6.62
C PHE A 20 -12.41 -26.39 -6.89
N LEU A 21 -11.68 -26.76 -5.83
CA LEU A 21 -10.80 -27.92 -5.85
C LEU A 21 -11.33 -28.96 -4.86
N LEU A 22 -12.20 -29.82 -5.39
CA LEU A 22 -12.36 -31.18 -4.87
C LEU A 22 -11.16 -31.99 -5.35
N SER A 23 -10.35 -32.48 -4.42
CA SER A 23 -9.54 -33.66 -4.69
C SER A 23 -9.69 -34.64 -3.53
N ILE A 24 -10.38 -35.72 -3.85
CA ILE A 24 -10.63 -36.89 -3.02
C ILE A 24 -9.40 -37.78 -3.15
N CYS A 25 -8.76 -38.15 -2.05
CA CYS A 25 -8.06 -39.42 -2.01
C CYS A 25 -8.24 -40.04 -0.63
N ALA A 26 -8.83 -41.24 -0.65
CA ALA A 26 -9.30 -41.97 0.50
C ALA A 26 -8.20 -42.88 1.10
N CYS A 27 -8.26 -43.01 2.43
CA CYS A 27 -7.97 -44.16 3.28
C CYS A 27 -6.60 -44.85 3.23
N THR A 28 -5.93 -44.86 4.39
CA THR A 28 -5.72 -46.12 5.13
C THR A 28 -5.84 -45.88 6.64
N GLN A 29 -6.70 -46.66 7.28
CA GLN A 29 -6.89 -46.73 8.73
C GLN A 29 -5.65 -47.29 9.42
N ASN A 30 -5.39 -46.85 10.65
CA ASN A 30 -5.14 -47.83 11.71
C ASN A 30 -5.68 -47.34 13.05
N GLU A 31 -6.31 -48.28 13.74
CA GLU A 31 -7.02 -48.12 15.00
C GLU A 31 -6.04 -47.99 16.18
N GLY A 32 -6.48 -47.29 17.22
CA GLY A 32 -5.76 -47.17 18.46
C GLY A 32 -6.57 -46.38 19.48
N GLY A 33 -7.70 -46.95 19.89
CA GLY A 33 -8.53 -46.36 20.94
C GLY A 33 -7.87 -46.42 22.31
N LYS A 34 -8.26 -45.44 23.14
CA LYS A 34 -8.74 -45.57 24.53
C LYS A 34 -7.95 -44.75 25.55
N SER A 35 -8.52 -43.60 25.91
CA SER A 35 -8.79 -43.28 27.32
C SER A 35 -9.75 -42.09 27.40
N THR A 36 -10.93 -42.37 27.96
CA THR A 36 -11.87 -41.36 28.43
C THR A 36 -11.62 -41.22 29.92
N GLU A 37 -11.19 -40.05 30.38
CA GLU A 37 -11.38 -39.62 31.76
C GLU A 37 -11.92 -38.20 31.76
N SER A 38 -12.82 -37.98 32.72
CA SER A 38 -13.80 -36.92 32.78
C SER A 38 -13.53 -35.99 33.96
N LEU A 39 -13.91 -34.71 33.78
CA LEU A 39 -14.30 -33.70 34.78
C LEU A 39 -13.19 -33.06 35.62
N SER A 40 -13.05 -31.73 35.53
CA SER A 40 -13.66 -30.79 36.50
C SER A 40 -13.06 -29.38 36.42
N ILE A 41 -13.97 -28.41 36.25
CA ILE A 41 -14.05 -27.02 36.73
C ILE A 41 -12.80 -26.37 37.35
N GLY A 42 -12.42 -25.20 36.81
CA GLY A 42 -11.62 -24.19 37.48
C GLY A 42 -11.48 -22.90 36.65
N SER A 43 -12.12 -21.82 37.10
CA SER A 43 -11.82 -20.40 36.83
C SER A 43 -11.46 -19.80 38.22
N PRO A 44 -10.69 -18.71 38.40
CA PRO A 44 -10.43 -17.58 37.50
C PRO A 44 -8.96 -17.07 37.53
N ASP A 45 -8.77 -15.86 36.97
CA ASP A 45 -7.69 -14.87 37.14
C ASP A 45 -6.74 -14.61 35.96
N GLU A 46 -7.07 -13.52 35.27
CA GLU A 46 -6.29 -12.27 35.23
C GLU A 46 -4.76 -12.41 35.22
N ALA A 47 -4.14 -12.20 34.05
CA ALA A 47 -2.78 -11.71 33.96
C ALA A 47 -2.61 -10.84 32.70
N ALA A 48 -2.14 -9.63 32.95
CA ALA A 48 -1.98 -8.51 32.05
C ALA A 48 -1.16 -8.81 30.79
N THR A 49 -1.61 -8.20 29.69
CA THR A 49 -0.83 -7.94 28.49
C THR A 49 0.35 -7.02 28.80
N PRO A 50 1.59 -7.34 28.36
CA PRO A 50 2.62 -6.32 28.28
C PRO A 50 2.45 -5.55 26.97
N VAL A 51 2.17 -4.26 27.10
CA VAL A 51 2.27 -3.26 26.03
C VAL A 51 3.74 -3.17 25.64
N SER A 52 4.06 -3.65 24.44
CA SER A 52 5.37 -3.46 23.82
C SER A 52 5.43 -2.05 23.26
N SER A 53 6.18 -1.17 23.93
CA SER A 53 6.56 0.13 23.39
C SER A 53 7.53 -0.08 22.23
N GLU A 54 7.02 -0.08 21.01
CA GLU A 54 7.86 -0.04 19.81
C GLU A 54 8.55 1.32 19.74
N LYS A 55 9.87 1.27 19.88
CA LYS A 55 10.79 2.40 19.73
C LYS A 55 10.75 2.86 18.26
N LEU A 56 10.41 4.13 18.05
CA LEU A 56 10.44 4.79 16.73
C LEU A 56 11.82 4.59 16.05
N PRO A 57 11.87 4.29 14.74
CA PRO A 57 13.13 4.23 14.00
C PRO A 57 13.81 5.61 13.95
N GLU A 58 15.11 5.61 14.21
CA GLU A 58 15.98 6.78 14.22
C GLU A 58 16.36 7.14 12.77
N TYR A 59 15.56 8.02 12.13
CA TYR A 59 15.86 8.58 10.82
C TYR A 59 16.83 9.77 10.98
N THR A 60 18.05 9.62 10.49
CA THR A 60 19.12 10.62 10.57
C THR A 60 19.29 11.32 9.22
N GLU A 61 18.34 12.17 8.82
CA GLU A 61 18.55 13.04 7.62
C GLU A 61 17.62 14.27 7.55
N SER A 62 17.10 14.78 8.68
CA SER A 62 15.89 15.61 8.64
C SER A 62 16.04 17.15 8.65
N ASP A 63 17.25 17.72 8.65
CA ASP A 63 17.44 19.17 8.83
C ASP A 63 17.54 20.00 7.53
N THR A 64 17.05 19.51 6.38
CA THR A 64 17.01 20.38 5.19
C THR A 64 15.84 21.37 5.26
N PRO A 65 16.02 22.65 4.86
CA PRO A 65 14.92 23.61 4.83
C PRO A 65 13.71 23.15 3.99
N ALA A 66 13.95 22.34 2.95
CA ALA A 66 12.90 21.76 2.12
C ALA A 66 12.08 20.72 2.91
N ASN A 67 12.73 19.82 3.63
CA ASN A 67 12.04 18.83 4.46
C ASN A 67 11.22 19.50 5.57
N LEU A 68 11.76 20.50 6.26
CA LEU A 68 11.01 21.25 7.26
C LEU A 68 9.78 21.96 6.65
N ALA A 69 9.90 22.51 5.44
CA ALA A 69 8.78 23.12 4.74
C ALA A 69 7.72 22.08 4.33
N ALA A 70 8.14 20.88 3.94
CA ALA A 70 7.27 19.77 3.62
C ALA A 70 6.48 19.30 4.86
N LEU A 71 7.17 18.99 5.96
CA LEU A 71 6.55 18.54 7.22
C LEU A 71 5.51 19.53 7.75
N ASN A 72 5.81 20.83 7.73
CA ASN A 72 4.84 21.87 8.10
C ASN A 72 3.63 21.92 7.15
N SER A 73 3.86 21.73 5.85
CA SER A 73 2.80 21.73 4.83
C SER A 73 1.90 20.51 4.97
N TYR A 74 2.47 19.32 5.22
CA TYR A 74 1.70 18.12 5.51
C TYR A 74 0.91 18.27 6.79
N LYS A 75 1.50 18.76 7.89
CA LYS A 75 0.76 19.02 9.13
C LYS A 75 -0.48 19.89 8.88
N ALA A 76 -0.34 20.95 8.09
CA ALA A 76 -1.47 21.80 7.73
C ALA A 76 -2.53 21.06 6.90
N VAL A 77 -2.14 20.21 5.95
CA VAL A 77 -3.07 19.39 5.15
C VAL A 77 -3.79 18.36 6.01
N LEU A 78 -3.06 17.60 6.84
CA LEU A 78 -3.59 16.52 7.67
C LEU A 78 -4.57 17.01 8.74
N LEU A 79 -4.31 18.21 9.30
CA LEU A 79 -5.22 18.87 10.23
C LEU A 79 -6.38 19.62 9.53
N GLY A 80 -6.48 19.52 8.19
CA GLY A 80 -7.52 20.17 7.41
C GLY A 80 -7.39 21.69 7.29
N ASN A 81 -6.26 22.27 7.68
CA ASN A 81 -5.99 23.72 7.63
C ASN A 81 -5.48 24.19 6.26
N ALA A 82 -5.03 23.27 5.41
CA ALA A 82 -4.61 23.53 4.03
C ALA A 82 -5.18 22.47 3.08
N GLY A 83 -4.99 22.70 1.77
CA GLY A 83 -5.33 21.72 0.73
C GLY A 83 -4.10 21.22 -0.01
N PHE A 84 -4.25 20.13 -0.73
CA PHE A 84 -3.27 19.55 -1.64
C PHE A 84 -3.83 19.53 -3.06
N LEU A 85 -2.97 19.57 -4.08
CA LEU A 85 -3.36 19.48 -5.48
C LEU A 85 -3.46 18.02 -5.91
N GLU A 86 -4.68 17.50 -6.01
CA GLU A 86 -4.92 16.16 -6.55
C GLU A 86 -4.61 16.14 -8.05
N THR A 87 -3.63 15.32 -8.44
CA THR A 87 -3.08 15.31 -9.81
C THR A 87 -4.02 14.64 -10.81
N SER A 88 -4.83 13.66 -10.39
CA SER A 88 -5.73 12.94 -11.30
C SER A 88 -6.88 13.80 -11.84
N ILE A 89 -7.35 14.77 -11.04
CA ILE A 89 -8.45 15.68 -11.40
C ILE A 89 -8.04 17.15 -11.44
N MET A 90 -6.75 17.45 -11.21
CA MET A 90 -6.16 18.79 -11.21
C MET A 90 -6.94 19.79 -10.35
N LYS A 91 -7.29 19.38 -9.13
CA LYS A 91 -8.10 20.17 -8.20
C LYS A 91 -7.44 20.21 -6.83
N THR A 92 -7.46 21.37 -6.19
CA THR A 92 -7.07 21.47 -4.78
C THR A 92 -8.17 20.88 -3.90
N LEU A 93 -7.83 19.87 -3.12
CA LEU A 93 -8.70 19.18 -2.18
C LEU A 93 -8.23 19.42 -0.75
N ASN A 94 -9.17 19.46 0.18
CA ASN A 94 -8.89 19.28 1.61
C ASN A 94 -8.92 17.78 1.96
N ILE A 95 -8.30 17.37 3.07
CA ILE A 95 -8.35 15.98 3.53
C ILE A 95 -9.80 15.46 3.72
N ASN A 96 -10.74 16.34 4.06
CA ASN A 96 -12.17 15.99 4.16
C ASN A 96 -12.88 15.85 2.79
N GLN A 97 -12.13 15.86 1.69
CA GLN A 97 -12.64 15.79 0.32
C GLN A 97 -11.99 14.65 -0.49
N LEU A 98 -11.34 13.69 0.17
CA LEU A 98 -10.68 12.53 -0.44
C LEU A 98 -11.61 11.72 -1.36
N ASN A 99 -12.92 11.75 -1.11
CA ASN A 99 -13.89 11.10 -1.98
C ASN A 99 -13.81 11.56 -3.44
N GLN A 100 -13.43 12.82 -3.69
CA GLN A 100 -13.30 13.38 -5.03
C GLN A 100 -12.07 12.88 -5.79
N ALA A 101 -11.02 12.46 -5.07
CA ALA A 101 -9.85 11.82 -5.68
C ALA A 101 -10.17 10.38 -6.13
N VAL A 102 -11.03 9.69 -5.38
CA VAL A 102 -11.38 8.28 -5.63
C VAL A 102 -12.54 8.11 -6.62
N SER A 103 -13.57 8.95 -6.55
CA SER A 103 -14.80 8.78 -7.32
C SER A 103 -15.49 10.08 -7.68
N SER A 104 -16.13 10.11 -8.85
CA SER A 104 -17.07 11.18 -9.21
C SER A 104 -18.45 11.03 -8.56
N ASP A 105 -18.73 9.88 -7.94
CA ASP A 105 -19.98 9.61 -7.23
C ASP A 105 -19.88 10.17 -5.81
N SER A 106 -20.65 11.23 -5.54
CA SER A 106 -20.66 11.91 -4.23
C SER A 106 -21.24 11.06 -3.10
N THR A 107 -21.84 9.90 -3.38
CA THR A 107 -22.34 8.98 -2.36
C THR A 107 -21.24 8.08 -1.79
N VAL A 108 -20.07 8.01 -2.44
CA VAL A 108 -18.91 7.27 -1.95
C VAL A 108 -18.31 8.03 -0.77
N ASN A 109 -18.27 7.38 0.39
CA ASN A 109 -17.52 7.86 1.54
C ASN A 109 -16.06 7.38 1.43
N VAL A 110 -15.12 8.28 1.68
CA VAL A 110 -13.69 8.00 1.74
C VAL A 110 -13.10 8.72 2.93
N GLU A 111 -12.40 7.96 3.77
CA GLU A 111 -11.72 8.46 4.97
C GLU A 111 -10.28 7.95 4.97
N ALA A 112 -9.35 8.79 5.44
CA ALA A 112 -7.99 8.33 5.73
C ALA A 112 -7.95 7.83 7.18
N THR A 113 -7.55 6.57 7.40
CA THR A 113 -7.61 5.94 8.73
C THR A 113 -6.26 5.93 9.45
N ARG A 114 -5.17 5.83 8.70
CA ARG A 114 -3.80 5.81 9.19
C ARG A 114 -2.86 6.43 8.17
N PHE A 115 -1.66 6.77 8.62
CA PHE A 115 -0.63 7.34 7.76
C PHE A 115 0.75 6.76 8.05
N ALA A 116 1.62 6.79 7.05
CA ALA A 116 3.05 6.56 7.16
C ALA A 116 3.81 7.78 6.67
N VAL A 117 5.04 7.97 7.15
CA VAL A 117 5.91 9.07 6.73
C VAL A 117 7.28 8.51 6.36
N MET A 118 7.73 8.75 5.13
CA MET A 118 9.06 8.38 4.67
C MET A 118 9.42 9.15 3.39
N ASP A 119 10.70 9.37 3.12
CA ASP A 119 11.21 9.82 1.82
C ASP A 119 11.01 8.68 0.81
N LEU A 120 9.93 8.71 0.04
CA LEU A 120 9.45 7.56 -0.72
C LEU A 120 10.15 7.44 -2.08
N ASP A 121 10.53 8.56 -2.70
CA ASP A 121 11.23 8.60 -3.98
C ASP A 121 12.74 8.88 -3.89
N ASN A 122 13.29 8.95 -2.67
CA ASN A 122 14.72 9.14 -2.38
C ASN A 122 15.23 10.51 -2.86
N ASP A 123 14.46 11.57 -2.64
CA ASP A 123 14.85 12.96 -2.94
C ASP A 123 15.31 13.74 -1.69
N GLY A 124 15.25 13.12 -0.51
CA GLY A 124 15.60 13.72 0.78
C GLY A 124 14.49 14.57 1.41
N VAL A 125 13.28 14.54 0.85
CA VAL A 125 12.08 15.18 1.39
C VAL A 125 11.10 14.07 1.80
N MET A 126 10.56 14.15 3.01
CA MET A 126 9.57 13.17 3.46
C MET A 126 8.29 13.27 2.62
N ASP A 127 7.61 12.14 2.40
CA ASP A 127 6.26 12.04 1.88
C ASP A 127 5.31 11.51 2.96
N VAL A 128 4.02 11.82 2.83
CA VAL A 128 2.97 11.24 3.68
C VAL A 128 2.10 10.31 2.86
N ILE A 129 1.95 9.07 3.32
CA ILE A 129 1.09 8.07 2.69
C ILE A 129 -0.15 7.89 3.56
N LEU A 130 -1.32 8.21 3.04
CA LEU A 130 -2.60 7.99 3.70
C LEU A 130 -3.21 6.67 3.28
N TRP A 131 -3.66 5.89 4.24
CA TRP A 131 -4.41 4.66 4.00
C TRP A 131 -5.91 4.98 3.93
N LEU A 132 -6.56 4.61 2.82
CA LEU A 132 -7.95 4.98 2.56
C LEU A 132 -8.92 3.84 2.89
N SER A 133 -9.93 4.15 3.69
CA SER A 133 -11.15 3.37 3.83
C SER A 133 -12.22 3.92 2.89
N VAL A 134 -12.82 3.05 2.06
CA VAL A 134 -13.85 3.46 1.09
C VAL A 134 -15.13 2.71 1.39
N ASN A 135 -16.19 3.44 1.76
CA ASN A 135 -17.45 2.87 2.24
C ASN A 135 -17.27 1.82 3.35
N GLY A 136 -16.28 2.01 4.23
CA GLY A 136 -15.93 1.09 5.32
C GLY A 136 -15.08 -0.12 4.90
N LEU A 137 -14.56 -0.14 3.67
CA LEU A 137 -13.59 -1.14 3.21
C LEU A 137 -12.17 -0.58 3.36
N ASP A 138 -11.42 -1.17 4.29
CA ASP A 138 -10.07 -0.73 4.66
C ASP A 138 -8.96 -1.29 3.77
N ASP A 139 -9.26 -1.83 2.59
CA ASP A 139 -8.26 -2.38 1.68
C ASP A 139 -8.26 -1.69 0.31
N TYR A 140 -8.91 -0.53 0.19
CA TYR A 140 -9.22 0.06 -1.12
C TYR A 140 -8.04 0.74 -1.81
N GLY A 141 -7.18 1.45 -1.09
CA GLY A 141 -6.08 2.19 -1.71
C GLY A 141 -5.37 3.15 -0.76
N THR A 142 -4.47 3.95 -1.34
CA THR A 142 -3.72 4.98 -0.62
C THR A 142 -3.77 6.31 -1.37
N GLU A 143 -3.62 7.40 -0.63
CA GLU A 143 -3.38 8.74 -1.16
C GLU A 143 -1.97 9.16 -0.74
N ILE A 144 -1.06 9.38 -1.70
CA ILE A 144 0.30 9.81 -1.39
C ILE A 144 0.40 11.33 -1.56
N LEU A 145 0.82 12.00 -0.49
CA LEU A 145 1.11 13.42 -0.45
C LEU A 145 2.62 13.63 -0.63
N HIS A 146 2.97 14.32 -1.71
CA HIS A 146 4.35 14.64 -2.07
C HIS A 146 4.55 16.15 -2.18
N TYR A 147 5.55 16.68 -1.48
CA TYR A 147 5.84 18.10 -1.45
C TYR A 147 6.90 18.46 -2.48
N GLN A 148 6.56 19.38 -3.38
CA GLN A 148 7.52 19.91 -4.34
C GLN A 148 7.27 21.40 -4.56
N ASN A 149 8.33 22.20 -4.41
CA ASN A 149 8.33 23.64 -4.72
C ASN A 149 7.19 24.45 -4.07
N GLY A 150 6.85 24.15 -2.81
CA GLY A 150 5.79 24.87 -2.08
C GLY A 150 4.37 24.35 -2.31
N VAL A 151 4.21 23.25 -3.06
CA VAL A 151 2.93 22.62 -3.33
C VAL A 151 2.94 21.20 -2.80
N VAL A 152 1.88 20.81 -2.10
CA VAL A 152 1.60 19.41 -1.78
C VAL A 152 0.77 18.82 -2.91
N TYR A 153 1.30 17.82 -3.59
CA TYR A 153 0.64 17.07 -4.66
C TYR A 153 0.03 15.80 -4.10
N GLY A 154 -1.18 15.46 -4.54
CA GLY A 154 -1.89 14.22 -4.24
C GLY A 154 -1.80 13.22 -5.39
N TYR A 155 -1.54 11.97 -5.04
CA TYR A 155 -1.49 10.83 -5.93
C TYR A 155 -2.31 9.68 -5.36
N VAL A 156 -3.54 9.54 -5.85
CA VAL A 156 -4.36 8.37 -5.52
C VAL A 156 -3.78 7.10 -6.16
N MET A 157 -3.49 6.12 -5.31
CA MET A 157 -3.05 4.77 -5.67
C MET A 157 -4.19 3.80 -5.38
N TRP A 158 -4.84 3.35 -6.45
CA TRP A 158 -6.00 2.45 -6.41
C TRP A 158 -5.63 1.05 -5.92
N PHE A 159 -6.67 0.26 -5.66
CA PHE A 159 -6.59 -1.10 -5.14
C PHE A 159 -5.43 -1.90 -5.72
N ARG A 160 -4.62 -2.48 -4.82
CA ARG A 160 -3.41 -3.29 -5.11
C ARG A 160 -2.25 -2.56 -5.79
N ALA A 161 -2.36 -1.27 -6.11
CA ALA A 161 -1.26 -0.54 -6.74
C ALA A 161 -0.11 -0.23 -5.77
N PHE A 162 -0.38 -0.19 -4.47
CA PHE A 162 0.59 0.15 -3.41
C PHE A 162 0.26 -0.61 -2.11
N ASN A 163 1.01 -1.66 -1.79
CA ASN A 163 0.81 -2.47 -0.58
C ASN A 163 2.16 -2.88 0.01
N GLN A 164 2.16 -3.46 1.21
CA GLN A 164 3.37 -4.00 1.86
C GLN A 164 4.56 -3.03 1.78
N LEU A 165 4.31 -1.75 2.10
CA LEU A 165 5.34 -0.72 2.12
C LEU A 165 6.42 -1.11 3.12
N LYS A 166 7.66 -1.19 2.65
CA LYS A 166 8.83 -1.61 3.42
C LYS A 166 9.63 -0.41 3.90
N THR A 167 10.43 -0.60 4.93
CA THR A 167 11.33 0.45 5.47
C THR A 167 12.38 0.93 4.46
N ASP A 168 12.70 0.12 3.45
CA ASP A 168 13.63 0.49 2.36
C ASP A 168 12.94 1.16 1.16
N ARG A 169 11.66 1.54 1.30
CA ARG A 169 10.78 2.21 0.32
C ARG A 169 10.27 1.31 -0.80
N THR A 170 10.63 0.02 -0.78
CA THR A 170 10.00 -0.92 -1.70
C THR A 170 8.56 -1.20 -1.26
N PHE A 171 7.68 -1.45 -2.21
CA PHE A 171 6.30 -1.84 -1.95
C PHE A 171 5.86 -2.84 -3.00
N SER A 172 4.84 -3.65 -2.67
CA SER A 172 4.24 -4.56 -3.63
C SER A 172 3.13 -3.88 -4.43
N PHE A 173 3.10 -4.19 -5.72
CA PHE A 173 2.07 -3.76 -6.65
C PHE A 173 1.47 -4.97 -7.36
N SER A 174 0.22 -4.86 -7.81
CA SER A 174 -0.40 -5.89 -8.61
C SER A 174 -1.48 -5.35 -9.54
N SER A 175 -1.36 -5.70 -10.82
CA SER A 175 -2.34 -5.43 -11.88
C SER A 175 -3.05 -6.70 -12.36
N GLY A 176 -2.73 -7.86 -11.78
CA GLY A 176 -3.29 -9.15 -12.16
C GLY A 176 -2.56 -10.31 -11.48
N ALA A 177 -3.12 -11.52 -11.63
CA ALA A 177 -2.49 -12.74 -11.10
C ALA A 177 -1.08 -12.98 -11.68
N MET A 178 -0.85 -12.55 -12.93
CA MET A 178 0.41 -12.72 -13.65
C MET A 178 1.19 -11.40 -13.85
N ASP A 179 0.72 -10.31 -13.26
CA ASP A 179 1.32 -8.98 -13.36
C ASP A 179 1.40 -8.36 -11.97
N ASN A 180 2.46 -8.70 -11.25
CA ASN A 180 2.67 -8.28 -9.87
C ASN A 180 4.17 -8.28 -9.53
N GLY A 181 4.52 -7.62 -8.43
CA GLY A 181 5.90 -7.60 -7.98
C GLY A 181 6.15 -6.55 -6.91
N PHE A 182 7.43 -6.23 -6.74
CA PHE A 182 7.92 -5.15 -5.90
C PHE A 182 8.65 -4.10 -6.73
N GLY A 183 8.51 -2.85 -6.33
CA GLY A 183 9.17 -1.71 -6.94
C GLY A 183 9.32 -0.54 -5.97
N THR A 184 9.88 0.55 -6.49
CA THR A 184 9.84 1.87 -5.86
C THR A 184 8.98 2.81 -6.72
N ILE A 185 8.76 4.02 -6.24
CA ILE A 185 8.02 5.06 -6.96
C ILE A 185 8.94 6.24 -7.26
N ALA A 186 8.61 6.98 -8.30
CA ALA A 186 9.19 8.28 -8.58
C ALA A 186 8.07 9.24 -8.94
N PHE A 187 8.14 10.47 -8.44
CA PHE A 187 7.18 11.52 -8.74
C PHE A 187 7.69 12.44 -9.85
N THR A 188 6.74 13.05 -10.55
CA THR A 188 6.96 14.11 -11.53
C THR A 188 5.99 15.25 -11.21
N ASP A 189 6.02 16.36 -11.95
CA ASP A 189 5.14 17.51 -11.71
C ASP A 189 3.62 17.18 -11.83
N LYS A 190 3.26 16.05 -12.45
CA LYS A 190 1.86 15.69 -12.79
C LYS A 190 1.53 14.21 -12.69
N SER A 191 2.48 13.34 -12.36
CA SER A 191 2.28 11.90 -12.39
C SER A 191 3.32 11.18 -11.55
N TYR A 192 3.13 9.88 -11.39
CA TYR A 192 4.11 8.99 -10.80
C TYR A 192 4.45 7.85 -11.77
N SER A 193 5.58 7.20 -11.53
CA SER A 193 5.94 5.93 -12.18
C SER A 193 6.40 4.92 -11.14
N ILE A 194 5.96 3.67 -11.30
CA ILE A 194 6.49 2.55 -10.51
C ILE A 194 7.74 2.01 -11.21
N ASN A 195 8.88 2.17 -10.55
CA ASN A 195 10.15 1.58 -10.95
C ASN A 195 10.18 0.13 -10.47
N LYS A 196 9.82 -0.79 -11.36
CA LYS A 196 9.80 -2.22 -11.05
C LYS A 196 11.21 -2.73 -10.73
N ILE A 197 11.31 -3.68 -9.80
CA ILE A 197 12.59 -4.31 -9.39
C ILE A 197 12.50 -5.82 -9.60
N THR A 198 11.53 -6.47 -8.94
CA THR A 198 11.25 -7.91 -9.07
C THR A 198 9.79 -8.04 -9.45
N TYR A 199 9.46 -8.60 -10.61
CA TYR A 199 8.10 -8.60 -11.12
C TYR A 199 7.84 -9.73 -12.11
N SER A 200 6.57 -10.13 -12.19
CA SER A 200 6.01 -10.94 -13.28
C SER A 200 5.33 -10.03 -14.31
N GLN A 201 5.34 -10.47 -15.56
CA GLN A 201 4.65 -9.79 -16.64
C GLN A 201 4.02 -10.79 -17.59
N SER A 202 2.73 -10.61 -17.85
CA SER A 202 2.00 -11.36 -18.87
C SER A 202 2.19 -10.74 -20.26
N SER A 203 2.20 -11.60 -21.27
CA SER A 203 2.08 -11.21 -22.67
C SER A 203 1.23 -12.23 -23.43
N TYR A 204 0.59 -11.78 -24.49
CA TYR A 204 -0.22 -12.61 -25.37
C TYR A 204 0.34 -12.57 -26.78
N ASP A 205 0.49 -13.74 -27.39
CA ASP A 205 0.87 -13.83 -28.81
C ASP A 205 -0.34 -13.53 -29.73
N SER A 206 -0.11 -13.58 -31.05
CA SER A 206 -1.18 -13.35 -32.05
C SER A 206 -2.31 -14.38 -32.00
N ASN A 207 -2.10 -15.52 -31.35
CA ASN A 207 -3.08 -16.59 -31.17
C ASN A 207 -3.75 -16.55 -29.79
N ASN A 208 -3.53 -15.48 -29.02
CA ASN A 208 -4.04 -15.30 -27.66
C ASN A 208 -3.52 -16.33 -26.65
N ASN A 209 -2.34 -16.91 -26.89
CA ASN A 209 -1.65 -17.74 -25.91
C ASN A 209 -0.94 -16.86 -24.89
N LEU A 210 -1.16 -17.14 -23.60
CA LEU A 210 -0.53 -16.45 -22.50
C LEU A 210 0.91 -16.96 -22.30
N THR A 211 1.85 -16.03 -22.21
CA THR A 211 3.21 -16.25 -21.71
C THR A 211 3.45 -15.35 -20.50
N VAL A 212 4.09 -15.89 -19.46
CA VAL A 212 4.48 -15.10 -18.28
C VAL A 212 5.99 -15.12 -18.16
N THR A 213 6.57 -13.92 -18.13
CA THR A 213 8.00 -13.72 -17.97
C THR A 213 8.25 -13.18 -16.57
N PHE A 214 9.30 -13.68 -15.92
CA PHE A 214 9.66 -13.29 -14.56
C PHE A 214 10.96 -12.53 -14.56
N PHE A 215 11.06 -11.53 -13.69
CA PHE A 215 12.23 -10.67 -13.57
C PHE A 215 12.65 -10.54 -12.10
N VAL A 216 13.95 -10.66 -11.85
CA VAL A 216 14.59 -10.39 -10.55
C VAL A 216 15.66 -9.32 -10.77
N ASN A 217 15.56 -8.20 -10.05
CA ASN A 217 16.43 -7.04 -10.25
C ASN A 217 16.50 -6.60 -11.72
N ASN A 218 15.35 -6.53 -12.39
CA ASN A 218 15.18 -6.16 -13.80
C ASN A 218 15.91 -7.06 -14.81
N LYS A 219 16.23 -8.30 -14.43
CA LYS A 219 16.78 -9.32 -15.32
C LYS A 219 15.85 -10.50 -15.39
N GLU A 220 15.66 -11.07 -16.58
CA GLU A 220 14.86 -12.27 -16.77
C GLU A 220 15.37 -13.41 -15.87
N ALA A 221 14.44 -14.12 -15.25
CA ALA A 221 14.71 -15.14 -14.26
C ALA A 221 13.74 -16.32 -14.42
N THR A 222 14.09 -17.45 -13.82
CA THR A 222 13.18 -18.58 -13.66
C THR A 222 12.08 -18.25 -12.65
N GLN A 223 10.96 -18.98 -12.72
CA GLN A 223 9.88 -18.83 -11.74
C GLN A 223 10.37 -19.07 -10.30
N ASN A 224 11.23 -20.07 -10.07
CA ASN A 224 11.77 -20.36 -8.74
C ASN A 224 12.62 -19.21 -8.17
N GLU A 225 13.44 -18.57 -9.01
CA GLU A 225 14.24 -17.41 -8.60
C GLU A 225 13.34 -16.21 -8.28
N PHE A 226 12.29 -16.00 -9.08
CA PHE A 226 11.28 -14.98 -8.83
C PHE A 226 10.51 -15.21 -7.53
N ASP A 227 9.99 -16.42 -7.30
CA ASP A 227 9.24 -16.76 -6.10
C ASP A 227 10.10 -16.56 -4.84
N SER A 228 11.38 -16.98 -4.89
CA SER A 228 12.33 -16.74 -3.81
C SER A 228 12.62 -15.25 -3.60
N ALA A 229 12.75 -14.46 -4.67
CA ALA A 229 12.95 -13.02 -4.57
C ALA A 229 11.72 -12.28 -4.04
N ILE A 230 10.49 -12.70 -4.39
CA ILE A 230 9.24 -12.16 -3.85
C ILE A 230 9.12 -12.46 -2.35
N GLN A 231 9.47 -13.68 -1.94
CA GLN A 231 9.51 -14.04 -0.51
C GLN A 231 10.50 -13.15 0.24
N ASN A 232 11.73 -13.01 -0.26
CA ASN A 232 12.75 -12.16 0.36
C ASN A 232 12.30 -10.69 0.47
N GLN A 233 11.61 -10.16 -0.55
CA GLN A 233 11.02 -8.81 -0.48
C GLN A 233 9.92 -8.74 0.58
N SER A 234 9.06 -9.75 0.66
CA SER A 234 7.94 -9.81 1.61
C SER A 234 8.41 -9.90 3.07
N GLU A 235 9.56 -10.55 3.32
CA GLU A 235 10.17 -10.71 4.65
C GLU A 235 10.89 -9.45 5.15
N LYS A 236 11.07 -8.41 4.30
CA LYS A 236 11.64 -7.14 4.75
C LYS A 236 10.74 -6.48 5.80
N PRO A 237 11.31 -5.71 6.74
CA PRO A 237 10.53 -4.95 7.72
C PRO A 237 9.54 -4.01 7.03
N ASP A 238 8.30 -4.02 7.51
CA ASP A 238 7.26 -3.11 7.05
C ASP A 238 7.50 -1.69 7.59
N ALA A 239 7.06 -0.69 6.84
CA ALA A 239 7.03 0.69 7.31
C ALA A 239 6.05 0.85 8.48
N ALA A 240 6.36 1.78 9.39
CA ALA A 240 5.49 2.12 10.50
C ALA A 240 4.25 2.87 10.01
N TRP A 241 3.09 2.47 10.54
CA TRP A 241 1.81 3.14 10.30
C TRP A 241 1.25 3.64 11.62
N TYR A 242 0.66 4.84 11.59
CA TYR A 242 0.09 5.50 12.75
C TYR A 242 -1.37 5.84 12.48
N ASP A 243 -2.24 5.64 13.46
CA ASP A 243 -3.63 6.09 13.36
C ASP A 243 -3.68 7.58 13.07
N LEU A 244 -4.59 8.00 12.18
CA LEU A 244 -4.71 9.41 11.81
C LEU A 244 -5.43 10.19 12.92
N THR A 245 -4.67 10.60 13.93
CA THR A 245 -5.12 11.45 15.04
C THR A 245 -4.25 12.70 15.13
N GLU A 246 -4.78 13.78 15.72
CA GLU A 246 -4.01 15.00 15.94
C GLU A 246 -2.73 14.71 16.73
N ASP A 247 -2.81 13.97 17.83
CA ASP A 247 -1.66 13.59 18.66
C ASP A 247 -0.57 12.84 17.85
N ASN A 248 -0.97 11.88 17.00
CA ASN A 248 -0.01 11.15 16.17
C ASN A 248 0.59 12.04 15.08
N ILE A 249 -0.21 12.90 14.44
CA ILE A 249 0.27 13.86 13.44
C ILE A 249 1.33 14.77 14.08
N GLU A 250 1.05 15.32 15.27
CA GLU A 250 2.00 16.18 15.96
C GLU A 250 3.26 15.42 16.39
N SER A 251 3.09 14.25 17.01
CA SER A 251 4.21 13.46 17.52
C SER A 251 5.14 13.01 16.40
N VAL A 252 4.60 12.44 15.33
CA VAL A 252 5.40 11.87 14.23
C VAL A 252 6.06 12.97 13.41
N LEU A 253 5.33 14.01 13.01
CA LEU A 253 5.89 15.06 12.14
C LEU A 253 6.84 16.01 12.87
N ASN A 254 6.73 16.17 14.19
CA ASN A 254 7.69 16.97 14.97
C ASN A 254 8.95 16.18 15.36
N ALA A 255 8.90 14.85 15.32
CA ALA A 255 10.04 13.98 15.63
C ALA A 255 10.98 13.75 14.43
N LEU A 256 10.51 14.08 13.24
CA LEU A 256 11.28 14.13 12.00
C LEU A 256 11.77 15.57 11.84
#